data_AF-A0A1H6V8W6-F1
#
_entry.id   AF-A0A1H6V8W6-F1
#
_cell.length_a   1.000
_cell.length_b   1.000
_cell.length_c   1.000
_cell.angle_alpha   90.00
_cell.angle_beta   90.00
_cell.angle_gamma   90.00
#
_symmetry.space_group_name_H-M   'P 1'
#
loop_
_entity.id
_entity.type
_entity.pdbx_description
1 polymer ?
#
loop_
_entity_poly.entity_id
_entity_poly.type
_entity_poly.pdbx_seq_one_letter_code
_entity_poly.pdbx_strand_id
1 'polypeptide(L)' 'MTDRAAAPTPSEELAQKVTQVFREKEFIRPADQQRLLNGLTGGTLSAEDWITLAENALAAEQEGDRR' A
#
# COMPACT_ATOMS: atom_id res chain seq x y z
N MET A 1 18.87 -27.34 -4.89
CA MET A 1 18.37 -26.44 -5.96
C MET A 1 17.99 -25.14 -5.27
N THR A 2 18.74 -24.08 -5.51
CA THR A 2 18.37 -22.74 -5.05
C THR A 2 17.27 -22.22 -5.98
N ASP A 3 16.07 -22.12 -5.45
CA ASP A 3 14.90 -21.59 -6.16
C ASP A 3 15.20 -20.13 -6.54
N ARG A 4 15.36 -19.87 -7.84
CA ARG A 4 15.65 -18.53 -8.34
C ARG A 4 14.32 -17.81 -8.40
N ALA A 5 14.07 -16.92 -7.45
CA ALA A 5 12.86 -16.09 -7.45
C ALA A 5 12.66 -15.47 -8.84
N ALA A 6 11.48 -15.67 -9.42
CA ALA A 6 11.12 -15.12 -10.71
C ALA A 6 11.23 -13.59 -10.66
N ALA A 7 11.67 -12.98 -11.78
CA ALA A 7 11.70 -11.53 -11.89
C ALA A 7 10.27 -10.97 -11.77
N PRO A 8 10.08 -9.82 -11.10
CA PRO A 8 8.77 -9.20 -10.97
C PRO A 8 8.22 -8.81 -12.34
N THR A 9 6.91 -8.96 -12.48
CA THR A 9 6.16 -8.48 -13.65
C THR A 9 6.06 -6.95 -13.62
N PRO A 10 5.81 -6.29 -14.78
CA PRO A 10 5.61 -4.85 -14.81
C PRO A 10 4.52 -4.33 -13.86
N SER A 11 3.44 -5.10 -13.67
CA SER A 11 2.37 -4.76 -12.72
C SER A 11 2.85 -4.81 -11.27
N GLU A 12 3.64 -5.81 -10.91
CA GLU A 12 4.25 -5.91 -9.57
C GLU A 12 5.25 -4.78 -9.33
N GLU A 13 6.09 -4.46 -10.32
CA GLU A 13 7.01 -3.32 -10.22
C GLU A 13 6.27 -2.00 -10.03
N LEU A 14 5.17 -1.77 -10.76
CA LEU A 14 4.34 -0.58 -10.62
C LEU A 14 3.71 -0.53 -9.22
N ALA A 15 3.11 -1.63 -8.77
CA ALA A 15 2.47 -1.71 -7.46
C ALA A 15 3.47 -1.45 -6.33
N GLN A 16 4.70 -1.95 -6.45
CA GLN A 16 5.79 -1.68 -5.51
C GLN A 16 6.16 -0.19 -5.49
N LYS A 17 6.33 0.45 -6.65
CA LYS A 17 6.65 1.88 -6.75
C LYS A 17 5.54 2.75 -6.16
N VAL A 18 4.29 2.46 -6.48
CA VAL A 18 3.14 3.20 -5.94
C VAL A 18 3.06 3.04 -4.42
N THR A 19 3.15 1.81 -3.92
CA THR A 19 3.12 1.55 -2.47
C THR A 19 4.26 2.25 -1.74
N GLN A 20 5.46 2.29 -2.34
CA GLN A 20 6.60 3.02 -1.78
C GLN A 20 6.32 4.52 -1.66
N VAL A 21 5.79 5.16 -2.73
CA VAL A 21 5.46 6.58 -2.70
C VAL A 21 4.41 6.87 -1.64
N PHE A 22 3.39 6.03 -1.50
CA PHE A 22 2.35 6.18 -0.48
C PHE A 22 2.92 6.10 0.94
N ARG A 23 3.85 5.17 1.19
CA ARG A 23 4.56 5.07 2.47
C ARG A 23 5.41 6.30 2.75
N GLU A 24 6.20 6.76 1.80
CA GLU A 24 7.11 7.91 1.96
C GLU A 24 6.37 9.23 2.17
N LYS A 25 5.15 9.34 1.65
CA LYS A 25 4.27 10.49 1.82
C LYS A 25 3.30 10.34 2.99
N GLU A 26 3.41 9.24 3.75
CA GLU A 26 2.52 8.93 4.87
C GLU A 26 1.03 8.87 4.50
N PHE A 27 0.72 8.67 3.21
CA PHE A 27 -0.65 8.50 2.69
C PHE A 27 -1.27 7.13 3.00
N ILE A 28 -0.52 6.27 3.68
CA ILE A 28 -0.97 4.96 4.12
C ILE A 28 -0.25 4.56 5.40
N ARG A 29 -0.98 3.88 6.29
CA ARG A 29 -0.38 3.31 7.50
C ARG A 29 0.50 2.10 7.17
N PRO A 30 1.54 1.81 7.99
CA PRO A 30 2.34 0.60 7.85
C PRO A 30 1.52 -0.69 7.77
N ALA A 31 0.46 -0.81 8.57
CA ALA A 31 -0.40 -1.99 8.61
C ALA A 31 -1.18 -2.23 7.30
N ASP A 32 -1.41 -1.18 6.51
CA ASP A 32 -2.24 -1.24 5.31
C ASP A 32 -1.41 -1.38 4.01
N GLN A 33 -0.07 -1.25 4.08
CA GLN A 33 0.82 -1.30 2.92
C GLN A 33 0.67 -2.60 2.10
N GLN A 34 0.60 -3.76 2.76
CA GLN A 34 0.46 -5.03 2.07
C GLN A 34 -0.89 -5.15 1.34
N ARG A 35 -1.96 -4.57 1.91
CA ARG A 35 -3.29 -4.54 1.28
C ARG A 35 -3.25 -3.69 0.02
N LEU A 36 -2.64 -2.50 0.08
CA LEU A 36 -2.46 -1.64 -1.09
C LEU A 36 -1.64 -2.35 -2.18
N LEU A 37 -0.50 -2.94 -1.82
CA LEU A 37 0.36 -3.65 -2.77
C LEU A 37 -0.38 -4.78 -3.48
N ASN A 38 -1.06 -5.66 -2.72
CA ASN A 38 -1.80 -6.79 -3.28
C ASN A 38 -2.95 -6.31 -4.17
N GLY A 39 -3.67 -5.27 -3.74
CA GLY A 39 -4.79 -4.71 -4.47
C GLY A 39 -4.38 -4.04 -5.79
N LEU A 40 -3.23 -3.34 -5.80
CA LEU A 40 -2.65 -2.75 -7.01
C LEU A 40 -2.15 -3.82 -7.98
N THR A 41 -1.45 -4.84 -7.49
CA THR A 41 -0.96 -5.95 -8.31
C THR A 41 -2.11 -6.74 -8.93
N GLY A 42 -3.17 -7.00 -8.16
CA GLY A 42 -4.33 -7.77 -8.60
C GLY A 42 -5.40 -6.98 -9.37
N GLY A 43 -5.33 -5.64 -9.36
CA GLY A 43 -6.38 -4.78 -9.93
C GLY A 43 -7.73 -4.92 -9.20
N THR A 44 -7.70 -5.23 -7.90
CA THR A 44 -8.90 -5.56 -7.11
C THR A 44 -9.39 -4.43 -6.21
N LEU A 45 -8.69 -3.30 -6.14
CA LEU A 45 -9.10 -2.17 -5.31
C LEU A 45 -10.34 -1.50 -5.86
N SER A 46 -11.42 -1.55 -5.09
CA SER A 46 -12.62 -0.76 -5.33
C SER A 46 -12.45 0.68 -4.84
N ALA A 47 -13.38 1.56 -5.19
CA ALA A 47 -13.42 2.92 -4.66
C ALA A 47 -13.54 2.95 -3.12
N GLU A 48 -14.29 2.01 -2.53
CA GLU A 48 -14.48 1.90 -1.08
C GLU A 48 -13.17 1.50 -0.36
N ASP A 49 -12.36 0.64 -0.99
CA ASP A 49 -11.04 0.30 -0.47
C ASP A 49 -10.13 1.53 -0.40
N TRP A 50 -10.14 2.36 -1.45
CA TRP A 50 -9.36 3.60 -1.48
C TRP A 50 -9.79 4.59 -0.38
N ILE A 51 -11.09 4.75 -0.18
CA ILE A 51 -11.64 5.60 0.88
C ILE A 51 -11.17 5.08 2.25
N THR A 52 -11.34 3.77 2.49
CA THR A 52 -10.95 3.14 3.76
C THR A 52 -9.46 3.32 4.04
N LEU A 53 -8.59 3.13 3.04
CA LEU A 53 -7.14 3.30 3.19
C LEU A 53 -6.76 4.75 3.53
N ALA A 54 -7.43 5.73 2.92
CA ALA A 54 -7.20 7.15 3.19
C ALA A 54 -7.69 7.58 4.58
N GLU A 55 -8.91 7.17 4.96
CA GLU A 55 -9.47 7.45 6.29
C GLU A 55 -8.59 6.88 7.41
N ASN A 56 -8.08 5.66 7.20
CA ASN A 56 -7.15 5.00 8.10
C ASN A 56 -5.85 5.80 8.29
N ALA A 57 -5.29 6.36 7.21
CA ALA A 57 -4.09 7.18 7.28
C ALA A 57 -4.34 8.47 8.08
N LEU A 58 -5.44 9.17 7.79
CA LEU A 58 -5.83 10.40 8.49
C LEU A 58 -6.11 10.18 9.98
N ALA A 59 -6.74 9.06 10.35
CA ALA A 59 -7.02 8.73 11.74
C ALA A 59 -5.72 8.54 12.56
N ALA A 60 -4.65 8.02 11.94
CA ALA A 60 -3.37 7.82 12.61
C ALA A 60 -2.67 9.16 12.93
N GLU A 61 -2.76 10.16 12.04
CA GLU A 61 -2.21 11.50 12.28
C GLU A 61 -2.88 12.16 13.50
N GLN A 62 -4.21 12.08 13.59
CA GLN A 62 -4.98 12.67 14.70
C GLN A 62 -4.72 12.01 16.06
N GLU A 63 -4.29 10.76 16.07
CA GLU A 63 -3.95 10.03 17.30
C GLU A 63 -2.51 10.31 17.75
N GLY A 64 -1.62 10.63 16.82
CA GLY A 64 -0.26 11.13 17.10
C GLY A 64 -0.26 12.53 17.72
N ASP A 65 -1.16 13.42 17.27
CA ASP A 65 -1.27 14.81 17.76
C ASP A 65 -1.85 14.93 19.19
N ARG A 66 -2.39 13.85 19.76
CA ARG A 66 -2.98 13.85 21.13
C ARG A 66 -2.02 13.37 22.22
N ARG A 67 -0.78 12.99 21.89
CA ARG A 67 0.23 12.49 22.84
C ARG A 67 1.37 13.49 23.02
#